data_AF-A0A2E3P9K8-F1
#
_entry.id   AF-A0A2E3P9K8-F1
#
_cell.length_a   1.000
_cell.length_b   1.000
_cell.length_c   1.000
_cell.angle_alpha   90.00
_cell.angle_beta   90.00
_cell.angle_gamma   90.00
#
_symmetry.space_group_name_H-M   'P 1'
#
loop_
_entity.id
_entity.type
_entity.pdbx_description
1 polymer ?
#
loop_
_entity_poly.entity_id
_entity_poly.type
_entity_poly.pdbx_seq_one_letter_code
_entity_poly.pdbx_strand_id
1 'polypeptide(L)'
;MNSQRSLRRVGATGAGTDHVAGPAGICLGRTGRAILALGLGVTLAACSGEGDLRLLNTPRNGPDEFKILPAKPLSEPDSYTFLPVPTPGGTNRTDQNPNADAVAALGGSPAALAAADGVPSRDGAIVTYSSRYGVTADIRSVLAQSDADFRKGRGRFTGFRIVPTDTYKDIYERYALDPYAEAERFRKAGFPTPSSPPRSGE
;
A
#
# COMPACT_ATOMS: atom_id res chain seq x y z
N MET A 1 -48.29 2.99 -38.68
CA MET A 1 -49.58 3.27 -37.98
C MET A 1 -49.24 3.88 -36.63
N ASN A 2 -49.70 5.12 -36.35
CA ASN A 2 -50.88 5.41 -35.50
C ASN A 2 -50.62 5.05 -34.02
N SER A 3 -50.71 5.94 -33.03
CA SER A 3 -51.54 7.14 -32.92
C SER A 3 -50.90 8.25 -32.05
N GLN A 4 -50.91 9.48 -32.55
CA GLN A 4 -50.62 10.71 -31.79
C GLN A 4 -51.95 11.30 -31.28
N ARG A 5 -52.07 11.52 -29.96
CA ARG A 5 -53.09 12.38 -29.33
C ARG A 5 -52.60 12.82 -27.94
N SER A 6 -52.92 14.00 -27.40
CA SER A 6 -53.45 15.23 -28.00
C SER A 6 -53.58 16.28 -26.88
N LEU A 7 -52.95 17.46 -27.04
CA LEU A 7 -53.42 18.81 -26.65
C LEU A 7 -53.96 19.00 -25.19
N ARG A 8 -53.50 20.01 -24.45
CA ARG A 8 -53.94 21.42 -24.66
C ARG A 8 -53.05 22.46 -23.95
N ARG A 9 -53.04 23.67 -24.52
CA ARG A 9 -52.46 24.91 -23.96
C ARG A 9 -53.37 25.54 -22.90
N VAL A 10 -52.79 26.05 -21.80
CA VAL A 10 -53.09 27.30 -21.04
C VAL A 10 -51.78 27.67 -20.29
N GLY A 11 -51.36 28.91 -20.03
CA GLY A 11 -51.82 30.21 -20.52
C GLY A 11 -51.64 31.35 -19.49
N ALA A 12 -50.80 32.35 -19.80
CA ALA A 12 -50.53 33.59 -19.04
C ALA A 12 -49.85 33.44 -17.64
N THR A 13 -49.37 34.46 -16.92
CA THR A 13 -48.60 35.72 -17.11
C THR A 13 -48.60 36.41 -15.72
N GLY A 14 -47.50 37.03 -15.27
CA GLY A 14 -47.42 37.87 -14.05
C GLY A 14 -46.75 37.15 -12.86
N ALA A 15 -45.68 37.64 -12.20
CA ALA A 15 -45.27 38.97 -11.68
C ALA A 15 -45.58 39.15 -10.18
N GLY A 16 -44.58 39.60 -9.40
CA GLY A 16 -44.61 39.83 -7.95
C GLY A 16 -43.65 38.91 -7.18
N THR A 17 -42.38 39.27 -6.95
CA THR A 17 -41.82 40.17 -5.91
C THR A 17 -42.03 39.71 -4.46
N ASP A 18 -40.90 39.34 -3.85
CA ASP A 18 -40.48 39.66 -2.48
C ASP A 18 -41.31 39.15 -1.29
N HIS A 19 -40.83 38.05 -0.68
CA HIS A 19 -40.96 37.85 0.77
C HIS A 19 -39.61 37.53 1.42
N VAL A 20 -39.27 38.34 2.42
CA VAL A 20 -38.04 38.29 3.20
C VAL A 20 -38.02 37.04 4.09
N ALA A 21 -37.02 36.18 3.92
CA ALA A 21 -36.75 35.07 4.82
C ALA A 21 -35.77 35.49 5.93
N GLY A 22 -36.29 35.73 7.14
CA GLY A 22 -35.47 35.92 8.34
C GLY A 22 -34.79 34.61 8.79
N PRO A 23 -33.68 34.67 9.54
CA PRO A 23 -32.91 33.49 9.92
C PRO A 23 -33.65 32.63 10.96
N ALA A 24 -34.12 31.45 10.54
CA ALA A 24 -34.68 30.45 11.45
C ALA A 24 -33.55 29.80 12.29
N GLY A 25 -33.57 30.05 13.60
CA GLY A 25 -32.67 29.40 14.54
C GLY A 25 -32.91 27.89 14.61
N ILE A 26 -31.87 27.08 14.43
CA ILE A 26 -31.97 25.62 14.41
C ILE A 26 -32.10 25.07 15.83
N CYS A 27 -33.33 24.82 16.28
CA CYS A 27 -33.60 24.13 17.53
C CYS A 27 -33.26 22.62 17.42
N LEU A 28 -32.01 22.25 17.70
CA LEU A 28 -31.55 20.86 17.66
C LEU A 28 -32.13 20.04 18.83
N GLY A 29 -33.32 19.47 18.62
CA GLY A 29 -34.01 18.61 19.58
C GLY A 29 -33.27 17.31 19.94
N ARG A 30 -33.81 16.58 20.92
CA ARG A 30 -33.23 15.33 21.46
C ARG A 30 -32.99 14.26 20.38
N THR A 31 -33.83 14.21 19.35
CA THR A 31 -33.68 13.37 18.16
C THR A 31 -32.53 13.82 17.25
N GLY A 32 -32.38 15.12 17.01
CA GLY A 32 -31.27 15.70 16.24
C GLY A 32 -29.91 15.41 16.88
N ARG A 33 -29.82 15.46 18.22
CA ARG A 33 -28.60 15.05 18.95
C ARG A 33 -28.27 13.56 18.78
N ALA A 34 -29.28 12.68 18.73
CA ALA A 34 -29.09 11.25 18.49
C ALA A 34 -28.63 10.96 17.05
N ILE A 35 -29.18 11.65 16.05
CA ILE A 35 -28.74 11.54 14.65
C ILE A 35 -27.31 12.05 14.48
N LEU A 36 -26.96 13.18 15.13
CA LEU A 36 -25.60 13.72 15.11
C LEU A 36 -24.59 12.77 15.78
N ALA A 37 -24.96 12.17 16.92
CA ALA A 37 -24.12 11.20 17.64
C ALA A 37 -23.92 9.90 16.84
N LEU A 38 -24.97 9.40 16.18
CA LEU A 38 -24.88 8.24 15.29
C LEU A 38 -24.01 8.55 14.05
N GLY A 39 -24.17 9.74 13.46
CA GLY A 39 -23.34 10.22 12.36
C GLY A 39 -21.86 10.31 12.72
N LEU A 40 -21.52 10.87 13.89
CA LEU A 40 -20.14 10.86 14.40
C LEU A 40 -19.62 9.44 14.65
N GLY A 41 -20.44 8.56 15.24
CA GLY A 41 -20.05 7.17 15.49
C GLY A 41 -19.67 6.42 14.20
N VAL A 42 -20.45 6.59 13.14
CA VAL A 42 -20.19 5.96 11.83
C VAL A 42 -18.95 6.54 11.16
N THR A 43 -18.70 7.86 11.25
CA THR A 43 -17.49 8.45 10.65
C THR A 43 -16.22 8.10 11.41
N LEU A 44 -16.26 7.94 12.74
CA LEU A 44 -15.12 7.42 13.51
C LEU A 44 -14.85 5.94 13.18
N ALA A 45 -15.88 5.12 13.01
CA ALA A 45 -15.74 3.71 12.62
C ALA A 45 -15.20 3.53 11.19
N ALA A 46 -15.42 4.49 10.28
CA ALA A 46 -14.85 4.45 8.93
C ALA A 46 -13.30 4.58 8.91
N CYS A 47 -12.70 5.16 9.96
CA CYS A 47 -11.26 5.24 10.16
C CYS A 47 -10.70 4.19 11.14
N SER A 48 -11.49 3.22 11.61
CA SER A 48 -11.02 2.23 12.58
C SER A 48 -10.20 1.11 11.91
N GLY A 49 -9.00 1.47 11.45
CA GLY A 49 -7.90 0.58 11.09
C GLY A 49 -8.06 -0.18 9.79
N GLU A 50 -7.21 0.14 8.80
CA GLU A 50 -6.78 -0.80 7.76
C GLU A 50 -6.44 -2.15 8.41
N GLY A 51 -7.33 -3.13 8.21
CA GLY A 51 -7.22 -4.45 8.83
C GLY A 51 -6.04 -5.22 8.26
N ASP A 52 -4.87 -5.08 8.90
CA ASP A 52 -3.78 -6.02 8.73
C ASP A 52 -4.26 -7.40 9.19
N LEU A 53 -4.29 -8.33 8.25
CA LEU A 53 -4.74 -9.69 8.49
C LEU A 53 -3.71 -10.50 9.26
N ARG A 54 -2.44 -10.06 9.25
CA ARG A 54 -1.35 -10.67 9.99
C ARG A 54 -1.11 -9.93 11.30
N LEU A 55 -1.23 -10.64 12.40
CA LEU A 55 -0.77 -10.16 13.70
C LEU A 55 0.74 -10.44 13.84
N LEU A 56 1.54 -9.69 13.08
CA LEU A 56 2.98 -9.72 13.25
C LEU A 56 3.34 -8.95 14.53
N ASN A 57 3.77 -9.67 15.56
CA ASN A 57 4.37 -9.06 16.74
C ASN A 57 5.82 -8.62 16.44
N THR A 58 5.99 -7.81 15.39
CA THR A 58 7.28 -7.23 15.01
C THR A 58 7.72 -6.24 16.08
N PRO A 59 8.97 -6.33 16.58
CA PRO A 59 9.51 -5.28 17.43
C PRO A 59 9.43 -3.95 16.68
N ARG A 60 8.92 -2.92 17.35
CA ARG A 60 8.75 -1.60 16.74
C ARG A 60 10.13 -1.07 16.33
N ASN A 61 10.30 -0.77 15.04
CA ASN A 61 11.47 -0.06 14.51
C ASN A 61 11.43 1.41 14.95
N GLY A 62 11.53 1.65 16.26
CA GLY A 62 11.85 2.96 16.81
C GLY A 62 13.36 3.18 16.80
N PRO A 63 13.82 4.45 16.82
CA PRO A 63 15.20 4.75 17.18
C PRO A 63 15.42 4.27 18.62
N ASP A 64 16.31 3.30 18.78
CA ASP A 64 16.73 2.75 20.08
C ASP A 64 17.70 3.74 20.73
N GLU A 65 17.33 4.25 21.90
CA GLU A 65 18.04 5.28 22.64
C GLU A 65 19.47 4.88 23.08
N PHE A 66 19.83 3.59 22.98
CA PHE A 66 21.16 3.08 23.29
C PHE A 66 21.97 2.64 22.06
N LYS A 67 21.45 2.80 20.83
CA LYS A 67 22.20 2.50 19.59
C LYS A 67 23.16 3.63 19.21
N ILE A 68 24.42 3.43 19.56
CA ILE A 68 25.54 4.21 19.01
C ILE A 68 25.82 3.74 17.59
N LEU A 69 25.72 4.64 16.60
CA LEU A 69 26.17 4.41 15.24
C LEU A 69 27.64 4.88 15.12
N PRO A 70 28.64 3.99 15.04
CA PRO A 70 30.02 4.41 14.88
C PRO A 70 30.21 5.04 13.50
N ALA A 71 30.73 6.26 13.43
CA ALA A 71 31.10 6.91 12.17
C ALA A 71 32.23 6.15 11.47
N LYS A 72 32.32 6.27 10.14
CA LYS A 72 33.48 5.81 9.38
C LYS A 72 34.71 6.66 9.75
N PRO A 73 35.93 6.11 9.65
CA PRO A 73 37.15 6.90 9.82
C PRO A 73 37.17 8.14 8.92
N LEU A 74 37.78 9.22 9.42
CA LEU A 74 37.98 10.43 8.64
C LEU A 74 38.88 10.13 7.43
N SER A 75 38.44 10.55 6.24
CA SER A 75 39.29 10.55 5.05
C SER A 75 40.08 11.85 5.00
N GLU A 76 41.39 11.75 4.95
CA GLU A 76 42.27 12.90 4.69
C GLU A 76 42.14 13.35 3.22
N PRO A 77 42.30 14.64 2.92
CA PRO A 77 42.38 15.15 1.54
C PRO A 77 43.79 14.96 0.96
N ASP A 78 43.88 14.82 -0.37
CA ASP A 78 45.18 14.66 -1.07
C ASP A 78 46.13 15.86 -0.88
N SER A 79 45.60 17.03 -0.52
CA SER A 79 46.38 18.21 -0.15
C SER A 79 45.62 19.12 0.81
N TYR A 80 46.32 19.63 1.82
CA TYR A 80 45.84 20.66 2.75
C TYR A 80 46.08 22.09 2.25
N THR A 81 46.87 22.28 1.18
CA THR A 81 47.17 23.62 0.63
C THR A 81 46.21 24.05 -0.49
N PHE A 82 45.48 23.10 -1.09
CA PHE A 82 44.46 23.36 -2.10
C PHE A 82 43.18 22.62 -1.72
N LEU A 83 42.39 23.22 -0.82
CA LEU A 83 41.10 22.66 -0.41
C LEU A 83 40.08 22.85 -1.53
N PRO A 84 39.39 21.78 -2.00
CA PRO A 84 38.29 21.92 -2.95
C PRO A 84 37.13 22.71 -2.33
N VAL A 85 36.38 23.42 -3.17
CA VAL A 85 35.20 24.18 -2.72
C VAL A 85 34.22 23.23 -2.01
N PRO A 86 33.78 23.53 -0.78
CA PRO A 86 32.87 22.67 -0.04
C PRO A 86 31.54 22.53 -0.79
N THR A 87 30.95 21.34 -0.77
CA THR A 87 29.68 21.03 -1.45
C THR A 87 28.51 21.15 -0.46
N PRO A 88 27.75 22.26 -0.42
CA PRO A 88 26.68 22.44 0.56
C PRO A 88 25.53 21.48 0.25
N GLY A 89 25.02 20.77 1.24
CA GLY A 89 23.98 19.75 1.06
C GLY A 89 24.47 18.42 0.45
N GLY A 90 25.78 18.24 0.24
CA GLY A 90 26.34 16.94 -0.11
C GLY A 90 26.27 15.93 1.03
N THR A 91 26.28 14.64 0.72
CA THR A 91 26.38 13.56 1.72
C THR A 91 27.76 13.56 2.38
N ASN A 92 27.79 13.44 3.71
CA ASN A 92 29.04 13.36 4.45
C ASN A 92 29.74 11.99 4.23
N ARG A 93 31.07 12.01 4.07
CA ARG A 93 31.88 10.80 3.83
C ARG A 93 32.03 9.91 5.08
N THR A 94 31.92 10.49 6.27
CA THR A 94 32.03 9.73 7.54
C THR A 94 30.74 9.05 7.94
N ASP A 95 29.62 9.35 7.29
CA ASP A 95 28.32 8.78 7.66
C ASP A 95 28.22 7.33 7.16
N GLN A 96 27.57 6.47 7.97
CA GLN A 96 27.38 5.08 7.61
C GLN A 96 26.31 4.96 6.51
N ASN A 97 26.62 4.22 5.45
CA ASN A 97 25.66 3.87 4.41
C ASN A 97 25.65 2.35 4.23
N PRO A 98 25.05 1.61 5.18
CA PRO A 98 25.20 0.16 5.27
C PRO A 98 24.69 -0.56 4.01
N ASN A 99 23.70 0.01 3.32
CA ASN A 99 23.18 -0.53 2.06
C ASN A 99 24.21 -0.40 0.93
N ALA A 100 24.84 0.77 0.78
CA ALA A 100 25.90 0.99 -0.20
C ALA A 100 27.14 0.12 0.08
N ASP A 101 27.53 0.03 1.35
CA ASP A 101 28.69 -0.74 1.79
C ASP A 101 28.47 -2.25 1.58
N ALA A 102 27.27 -2.76 1.90
CA ALA A 102 26.90 -4.15 1.62
C ALA A 102 26.84 -4.45 0.12
N VAL A 103 26.31 -3.54 -0.71
CA VAL A 103 26.32 -3.69 -2.17
C VAL A 103 27.74 -3.74 -2.71
N ALA A 104 28.65 -2.86 -2.24
CA ALA A 104 30.05 -2.89 -2.63
C ALA A 104 30.76 -4.19 -2.22
N ALA A 105 30.54 -4.66 -0.99
CA ALA A 105 31.11 -5.90 -0.49
C ALA A 105 30.62 -7.15 -1.25
N LEU A 106 29.38 -7.12 -1.77
CA LEU A 106 28.81 -8.16 -2.64
C LEU A 106 29.21 -8.00 -4.13
N GLY A 107 30.09 -7.05 -4.47
CA GLY A 107 30.57 -6.83 -5.84
C GLY A 107 29.59 -6.05 -6.74
N GLY A 108 28.56 -5.42 -6.17
CA GLY A 108 27.63 -4.55 -6.88
C GLY A 108 28.09 -3.08 -6.93
N SER A 109 27.37 -2.26 -7.70
CA SER A 109 27.62 -0.81 -7.77
C SER A 109 26.73 -0.04 -6.78
N PRO A 110 27.30 0.67 -5.80
CA PRO A 110 26.52 1.50 -4.87
C PRO A 110 25.70 2.59 -5.55
N ALA A 111 26.16 3.10 -6.71
CA ALA A 111 25.43 4.11 -7.49
C ALA A 111 24.07 3.60 -7.99
N ALA A 112 23.87 2.28 -8.09
CA ALA A 112 22.57 1.70 -8.44
C ALA A 112 21.49 1.97 -7.37
N LEU A 113 21.86 2.22 -6.10
CA LEU A 113 20.93 2.58 -5.04
C LEU A 113 20.39 4.01 -5.17
N ALA A 114 21.10 4.90 -5.89
CA ALA A 114 20.64 6.25 -6.17
C ALA A 114 19.60 6.29 -7.30
N ALA A 115 19.54 5.25 -8.15
CA ALA A 115 18.49 5.05 -9.15
C ALA A 115 17.24 4.43 -8.51
N ALA A 116 16.67 5.12 -7.52
CA ALA A 116 15.60 4.60 -6.67
C ALA A 116 14.30 4.26 -7.44
N ASP A 117 14.01 4.99 -8.52
CA ASP A 117 12.75 4.91 -9.27
C ASP A 117 12.96 4.40 -10.71
N GLY A 118 13.40 3.15 -10.87
CA GLY A 118 13.51 2.56 -12.21
C GLY A 118 13.92 1.09 -12.29
N VAL A 119 13.62 0.48 -13.43
CA VAL A 119 14.23 -0.78 -13.86
C VAL A 119 15.68 -0.48 -14.26
N PRO A 120 16.71 -1.18 -13.74
CA PRO A 120 18.09 -0.98 -14.18
C PRO A 120 18.24 -1.22 -15.68
N SER A 121 19.08 -0.42 -16.36
CA SER A 121 19.25 -0.48 -17.82
C SER A 121 19.62 -1.88 -18.34
N ARG A 122 20.42 -2.63 -17.58
CA ARG A 122 20.78 -4.03 -17.85
C ARG A 122 19.58 -5.00 -17.87
N ASP A 123 18.54 -4.70 -17.13
CA ASP A 123 17.37 -5.57 -16.93
C ASP A 123 16.23 -5.24 -17.91
N GLY A 124 16.38 -4.16 -18.70
CA GLY A 124 15.38 -3.69 -19.67
C GLY A 124 14.98 -4.75 -20.72
N ALA A 125 15.93 -5.55 -21.22
CA ALA A 125 15.62 -6.63 -22.17
C ALA A 125 14.71 -7.72 -21.55
N ILE A 126 14.89 -8.03 -20.26
CA ILE A 126 14.06 -9.00 -19.54
C ILE A 126 12.64 -8.43 -19.34
N VAL A 127 12.52 -7.14 -19.02
CA VAL A 127 11.23 -6.45 -18.87
C VAL A 127 10.49 -6.33 -20.22
N THR A 128 11.17 -6.05 -21.33
CA THR A 128 10.58 -6.08 -22.67
C THR A 128 10.11 -7.49 -23.04
N TYR A 129 10.90 -8.53 -22.73
CA TYR A 129 10.52 -9.92 -23.03
C TYR A 129 9.34 -10.42 -22.18
N SER A 130 9.24 -10.01 -20.90
CA SER A 130 8.14 -10.40 -20.02
C SER A 130 6.84 -9.65 -20.33
N SER A 131 6.94 -8.37 -20.72
CA SER A 131 5.79 -7.53 -21.11
C SER A 131 5.21 -7.83 -22.50
N ARG A 132 5.75 -8.81 -23.24
CA ARG A 132 5.32 -9.18 -24.60
C ARG A 132 3.84 -9.53 -24.77
N TYR A 133 3.15 -9.93 -23.69
CA TYR A 133 1.71 -10.22 -23.69
C TYR A 133 0.85 -9.05 -23.17
N GLY A 134 1.44 -7.87 -23.00
CA GLY A 134 0.81 -6.68 -22.43
C GLY A 134 0.99 -6.58 -20.91
N VAL A 135 0.93 -5.35 -20.42
CA VAL A 135 0.94 -5.01 -18.99
C VAL A 135 -0.12 -3.94 -18.75
N THR A 136 -1.09 -4.23 -17.87
CA THR A 136 -2.09 -3.24 -17.45
C THR A 136 -1.43 -2.23 -16.52
N ALA A 137 -1.35 -0.96 -16.93
CA ALA A 137 -0.70 0.10 -16.13
C ALA A 137 -1.28 0.21 -14.71
N ASP A 138 -2.61 0.17 -14.59
CA ASP A 138 -3.33 0.31 -13.32
C ASP A 138 -3.50 -1.02 -12.54
N ILE A 139 -2.75 -2.08 -12.88
CA ILE A 139 -2.95 -3.40 -12.25
C ILE A 139 -2.82 -3.37 -10.72
N ARG A 140 -2.03 -2.45 -10.17
CA ARG A 140 -1.85 -2.30 -8.72
C ARG A 140 -3.11 -1.79 -8.02
N SER A 141 -3.79 -0.78 -8.59
CA SER A 141 -5.04 -0.25 -8.02
C SER A 141 -6.20 -1.22 -8.23
N VAL A 142 -6.27 -1.86 -9.41
CA VAL A 142 -7.24 -2.92 -9.71
C VAL A 142 -7.10 -4.11 -8.75
N LEU A 143 -5.87 -4.59 -8.50
CA LEU A 143 -5.60 -5.68 -7.58
C LEU A 143 -5.94 -5.29 -6.12
N ALA A 144 -5.56 -4.09 -5.68
CA ALA A 144 -5.89 -3.61 -4.34
C ALA A 144 -7.40 -3.49 -4.11
N GLN A 145 -8.16 -3.01 -5.10
CA GLN A 145 -9.62 -2.94 -5.04
C GLN A 145 -10.25 -4.35 -5.03
N SER A 146 -9.80 -5.23 -5.94
CA SER A 146 -10.30 -6.62 -6.02
C SER A 146 -10.02 -7.40 -4.74
N ASP A 147 -8.86 -7.17 -4.11
CA ASP A 147 -8.50 -7.76 -2.83
C ASP A 147 -9.39 -7.22 -1.68
N ALA A 148 -9.58 -5.91 -1.61
CA ALA A 148 -10.45 -5.30 -0.61
C ALA A 148 -11.90 -5.83 -0.71
N ASP A 149 -12.42 -5.99 -1.92
CA ASP A 149 -13.77 -6.52 -2.13
C ASP A 149 -13.87 -8.03 -1.86
N PHE A 150 -12.82 -8.81 -2.18
CA PHE A 150 -12.71 -10.21 -1.75
C PHE A 150 -12.71 -10.33 -0.21
N ARG A 151 -11.92 -9.49 0.48
CA ARG A 151 -11.86 -9.45 1.95
C ARG A 151 -13.20 -9.06 2.57
N LYS A 152 -13.92 -8.05 2.03
CA LYS A 152 -15.29 -7.70 2.47
C LYS A 152 -16.25 -8.89 2.33
N GLY A 153 -16.15 -9.64 1.23
CA GLY A 153 -16.97 -10.83 0.98
C GLY A 153 -16.75 -11.95 1.99
N ARG A 154 -15.49 -12.26 2.33
CA ARG A 154 -15.14 -13.34 3.30
C ARG A 154 -15.24 -12.87 4.77
N GLY A 155 -15.05 -11.58 5.03
CA GLY A 155 -15.01 -10.96 6.37
C GLY A 155 -16.30 -11.02 7.18
N ARG A 156 -17.47 -11.19 6.54
CA ARG A 156 -18.79 -11.18 7.20
C ARG A 156 -18.99 -12.25 8.28
N PHE A 157 -18.20 -13.33 8.25
CA PHE A 157 -18.27 -14.43 9.22
C PHE A 157 -16.96 -14.63 10.01
N THR A 158 -15.82 -14.15 9.53
CA THR A 158 -14.52 -14.34 10.21
C THR A 158 -14.28 -13.37 11.38
N GLY A 159 -15.11 -12.31 11.51
CA GLY A 159 -14.99 -11.29 12.55
C GLY A 159 -15.48 -11.70 13.96
N PHE A 160 -16.19 -12.82 14.11
CA PHE A 160 -16.67 -13.30 15.40
C PHE A 160 -15.59 -14.14 16.12
N ARG A 161 -14.53 -13.48 16.60
CA ARG A 161 -13.45 -14.12 17.39
C ARG A 161 -13.18 -13.33 18.67
N ILE A 162 -13.14 -14.05 19.80
CA ILE A 162 -12.88 -13.48 21.14
C ILE A 162 -11.38 -13.16 21.33
N VAL A 163 -10.51 -13.85 20.59
CA VAL A 163 -9.05 -13.70 20.66
C VAL A 163 -8.52 -13.22 19.31
N PRO A 164 -7.70 -12.16 19.26
CA PRO A 164 -7.07 -11.71 18.02
C PRO A 164 -6.12 -12.79 17.50
N THR A 165 -6.32 -13.23 16.25
CA THR A 165 -5.56 -14.31 15.59
C THR A 165 -5.13 -13.86 14.19
N ASP A 166 -3.98 -14.31 13.69
CA ASP A 166 -3.60 -14.13 12.27
C ASP A 166 -4.63 -14.86 11.39
N THR A 167 -5.39 -14.10 10.60
CA THR A 167 -6.45 -14.62 9.72
C THR A 167 -6.04 -14.64 8.26
N TYR A 168 -4.80 -14.23 7.93
CA TYR A 168 -4.32 -14.19 6.55
C TYR A 168 -4.41 -15.58 5.90
N LYS A 169 -3.97 -16.63 6.60
CA LYS A 169 -4.03 -18.01 6.09
C LYS A 169 -5.47 -18.46 5.82
N ASP A 170 -6.39 -18.26 6.76
CA ASP A 170 -7.82 -18.59 6.60
C ASP A 170 -8.43 -17.88 5.36
N ILE A 171 -8.11 -16.59 5.18
CA ILE A 171 -8.73 -15.76 4.14
C ILE A 171 -8.21 -16.14 2.74
N TYR A 172 -6.92 -16.43 2.59
CA TYR A 172 -6.30 -16.78 1.31
C TYR A 172 -6.08 -18.28 1.08
N GLU A 173 -6.62 -19.14 1.93
CA GLU A 173 -6.54 -20.62 1.84
C GLU A 173 -6.78 -21.17 0.42
N ARG A 174 -7.77 -20.64 -0.32
CA ARG A 174 -8.09 -21.07 -1.70
C ARG A 174 -7.06 -20.62 -2.76
N TYR A 175 -6.18 -19.71 -2.40
CA TYR A 175 -5.04 -19.25 -3.21
C TYR A 175 -3.70 -19.80 -2.70
N ALA A 176 -3.71 -20.57 -1.60
CA ALA A 176 -2.53 -21.26 -1.12
C ALA A 176 -2.24 -22.47 -2.02
N LEU A 177 -1.00 -22.56 -2.50
CA LEU A 177 -0.49 -23.73 -3.20
C LEU A 177 0.14 -24.68 -2.17
N ASP A 178 -0.01 -26.00 -2.36
CA ASP A 178 0.79 -26.98 -1.61
C ASP A 178 2.25 -26.89 -2.09
N PRO A 179 3.19 -26.43 -1.23
CA PRO A 179 4.57 -26.23 -1.63
C PRO A 179 5.28 -27.56 -1.95
N TYR A 180 4.86 -28.67 -1.34
CA TYR A 180 5.47 -29.97 -1.60
C TYR A 180 4.94 -30.57 -2.90
N ALA A 181 3.63 -30.50 -3.16
CA ALA A 181 3.07 -30.97 -4.42
C ALA A 181 3.62 -30.19 -5.63
N GLU A 182 3.80 -28.88 -5.49
CA GLU A 182 4.38 -28.04 -6.54
C GLU A 182 5.88 -28.31 -6.72
N ALA A 183 6.65 -28.52 -5.63
CA ALA A 183 8.05 -28.94 -5.71
C ALA A 183 8.22 -30.32 -6.37
N GLU A 184 7.34 -31.29 -6.07
CA GLU A 184 7.29 -32.58 -6.77
C GLU A 184 6.99 -32.40 -8.27
N ARG A 185 6.04 -31.52 -8.61
CA ARG A 185 5.70 -31.22 -10.01
C ARG A 185 6.89 -30.62 -10.77
N PHE A 186 7.62 -29.68 -10.18
CA PHE A 186 8.84 -29.11 -10.79
C PHE A 186 9.96 -30.16 -10.95
N ARG A 187 10.19 -31.00 -9.94
CA ARG A 187 11.18 -32.09 -10.03
C ARG A 187 10.83 -33.12 -11.11
N LYS A 188 9.55 -33.52 -11.23
CA LYS A 188 9.07 -34.40 -12.30
C LYS A 188 9.20 -33.80 -13.70
N ALA A 189 9.10 -32.47 -13.81
CA ALA A 189 9.33 -31.75 -15.06
C ALA A 189 10.83 -31.46 -15.35
N GLY A 190 11.75 -31.98 -14.53
CA GLY A 190 13.20 -31.86 -14.74
C GLY A 190 13.80 -30.51 -14.33
N PHE A 191 13.06 -29.64 -13.65
CA PHE A 191 13.58 -28.36 -13.19
C PHE A 191 14.42 -28.50 -11.91
N PRO A 192 15.57 -27.80 -11.79
CA PRO A 192 16.37 -27.80 -10.58
C PRO A 192 15.60 -27.15 -9.43
N THR A 193 15.20 -27.95 -8.46
CA THR A 193 14.44 -27.49 -7.28
C THR A 193 15.36 -27.55 -6.06
N PRO A 194 15.48 -26.47 -5.26
CA PRO A 194 16.31 -26.47 -4.06
C PRO A 194 15.78 -27.45 -3.00
N SER A 195 16.65 -27.84 -2.06
CA SER A 195 16.26 -28.69 -0.93
C SER A 195 15.13 -28.03 -0.14
N SER A 196 14.02 -28.75 0.03
CA SER A 196 12.87 -28.27 0.79
C SER A 196 13.11 -28.50 2.29
N PRO A 197 12.62 -27.61 3.18
CA PRO A 197 12.62 -27.89 4.61
C PRO A 197 11.81 -29.18 4.90
N PRO A 198 12.08 -29.88 6.03
CA PRO A 198 11.29 -31.03 6.42
C PRO A 198 9.82 -30.63 6.61
N ARG A 199 8.91 -31.58 6.31
CA ARG A 199 7.50 -31.42 6.67
C ARG A 199 7.40 -31.31 8.19
N SER A 200 6.97 -30.14 8.67
CA SER A 200 6.70 -29.93 10.09
C SER A 200 5.45 -30.71 10.49
N GLY A 201 5.63 -31.91 11.04
CA GLY A 201 4.55 -32.78 11.50
C GLY A 201 4.68 -34.23 11.02
N GLU A 202 5.61 -34.97 11.64
CA GLU A 202 5.26 -36.27 12.26
C GLU A 202 5.20 -36.04 13.78
#